data_AF-A0A3C0GHH4-F1
#
_entry.id   AF-A0A3C0GHH4-F1
#
_cell.length_a   1.000
_cell.length_b   1.000
_cell.length_c   1.000
_cell.angle_alpha   90.00
_cell.angle_beta   90.00
_cell.angle_gamma   90.00
#
_symmetry.space_group_name_H-M   'P 1'
#
loop_
_entity.id
_entity.type
_entity.pdbx_description
1 polymer ?
#
loop_
_entity_poly.entity_id
_entity_poly.type
_entity_poly.pdbx_seq_one_letter_code
_entity_poly.pdbx_strand_id
1 'polypeptide(L)'
;MSTNYRSVNFKKLLDKLQQESWQLELIISGFAIYGLFAANEPLELKASESVIAGADEFGQFWAILLICCQIFTFNLIIHVLLRGLWIGAIGLRYVSGDINYSTLNYSEKFTSYLKKKVGSFDRYIASLEAYCSIIFAASFLMIFYVIGFFTVTISFVLIIQSFELLTFLPKWAIRTIIITFIIPFFISSILVFIDFLGQGFLKKKKWTSTLYFPIYWVFSKLTLSFL
;
A
#
# COMPACT_ATOMS: atom_id res chain seq x y z
N MET A 1 1.05 3.98 33.83
CA MET A 1 1.40 2.54 33.83
C MET A 1 2.29 2.27 32.62
N SER A 2 3.60 2.07 32.80
CA SER A 2 4.48 1.64 31.71
C SER A 2 4.26 0.15 31.47
N THR A 3 3.32 -0.21 30.61
CA THR A 3 3.16 -1.61 30.18
C THR A 3 4.41 -2.03 29.43
N ASN A 4 5.24 -2.87 30.06
CA ASN A 4 6.36 -3.50 29.40
C ASN A 4 5.81 -4.28 28.18
N TYR A 5 6.22 -3.88 26.97
CA TYR A 5 5.77 -4.46 25.70
C TYR A 5 6.08 -5.96 25.57
N ARG A 6 6.93 -6.51 26.45
CA ARG A 6 7.22 -7.94 26.55
C ARG A 6 6.33 -8.70 27.54
N SER A 7 5.48 -8.01 28.31
CA SER A 7 4.66 -8.63 29.35
C SER A 7 3.57 -9.54 28.76
N VAL A 8 3.25 -10.62 29.47
CA VAL A 8 2.20 -11.58 29.07
C VAL A 8 0.84 -10.91 28.94
N ASN A 9 0.50 -9.98 29.85
CA ASN A 9 -0.78 -9.27 29.82
C ASN A 9 -0.91 -8.37 28.59
N PHE A 10 0.18 -7.72 28.17
CA PHE A 10 0.18 -6.90 26.95
C PHE A 10 0.03 -7.76 25.69
N LYS A 11 0.68 -8.94 25.62
CA LYS A 11 0.47 -9.88 24.51
C LYS A 11 -0.98 -10.37 24.41
N LYS A 12 -1.58 -10.76 25.53
CA LYS A 12 -3.00 -11.16 25.56
C LYS A 12 -3.94 -10.04 25.11
N LEU A 13 -3.65 -8.80 25.50
CA LEU A 13 -4.39 -7.63 25.03
C LEU A 13 -4.25 -7.47 23.50
N LEU A 14 -3.03 -7.59 22.97
CA LEU A 14 -2.77 -7.50 21.53
C LEU A 14 -3.50 -8.59 20.75
N ASP A 15 -3.46 -9.84 21.22
CA ASP A 15 -4.15 -10.97 20.59
C ASP A 15 -5.66 -10.71 20.53
N LYS A 16 -6.24 -10.18 21.62
CA LYS A 16 -7.66 -9.80 21.66
C LYS A 16 -7.98 -8.68 20.68
N LEU A 17 -7.18 -7.61 20.66
CA LEU A 17 -7.38 -6.50 19.73
C LEU A 17 -7.23 -6.94 18.27
N GLN A 18 -6.33 -7.88 18.00
CA GLN A 18 -6.17 -8.47 16.67
C GLN A 18 -7.40 -9.32 16.28
N GLN A 19 -7.98 -10.09 17.21
CA GLN A 19 -9.20 -10.86 16.93
C GLN A 19 -10.42 -9.97 16.69
N GLU A 20 -10.47 -8.81 17.35
CA GLU A 20 -11.55 -7.82 17.21
C GLU A 20 -11.24 -6.74 16.17
N SER A 21 -10.09 -6.81 15.47
CA SER A 21 -9.62 -5.75 14.57
C SER A 21 -10.58 -5.48 13.41
N TRP A 22 -11.33 -6.51 13.02
CA TRP A 22 -12.24 -6.46 11.89
C TRP A 22 -13.28 -5.34 11.95
N GLN A 23 -13.74 -4.98 13.14
CA GLN A 23 -14.70 -3.90 13.33
C GLN A 23 -14.06 -2.57 12.93
N LEU A 24 -12.84 -2.34 13.41
CA LEU A 24 -12.06 -1.14 13.10
C LEU A 24 -11.64 -1.13 11.64
N GLU A 25 -11.25 -2.27 11.08
CA GLU A 25 -10.93 -2.42 9.66
C GLU A 25 -12.11 -1.99 8.78
N LEU A 26 -13.33 -2.45 9.10
CA LEU A 26 -14.53 -2.12 8.34
C LEU A 26 -14.92 -0.64 8.48
N ILE A 27 -14.89 -0.11 9.70
CA ILE A 27 -15.23 1.30 9.98
C ILE A 27 -14.26 2.23 9.25
N ILE A 28 -12.94 2.01 9.43
CA ILE A 28 -11.92 2.85 8.81
C ILE A 28 -11.97 2.72 7.28
N SER A 29 -12.15 1.51 6.75
CA SER A 29 -12.29 1.33 5.29
C SER A 29 -13.51 2.06 4.74
N GLY A 30 -14.64 2.01 5.44
CA GLY A 30 -15.85 2.73 5.03
C GLY A 30 -15.65 4.24 4.97
N PHE A 31 -15.06 4.84 6.01
CA PHE A 31 -14.73 6.26 6.02
C PHE A 31 -13.71 6.64 4.95
N ALA A 32 -12.66 5.83 4.76
CA ALA A 32 -11.64 6.06 3.74
C ALA A 32 -12.24 6.00 2.33
N ILE A 33 -13.07 4.99 2.03
CA ILE A 33 -13.78 4.87 0.75
C ILE A 33 -14.63 6.11 0.49
N TYR A 34 -15.44 6.53 1.47
CA TYR A 34 -16.27 7.73 1.33
C TYR A 34 -15.43 8.98 1.04
N GLY A 35 -14.35 9.19 1.80
CA GLY A 35 -13.45 10.33 1.59
C GLY A 35 -12.76 10.30 0.23
N LEU A 36 -12.34 9.13 -0.25
CA LEU A 36 -11.71 8.96 -1.56
C LEU A 36 -12.71 9.22 -2.71
N PHE A 37 -13.95 8.75 -2.58
CA PHE A 37 -15.00 9.08 -3.56
C PHE A 37 -15.31 10.57 -3.58
N ALA A 38 -15.42 11.21 -2.41
CA ALA A 38 -15.66 12.65 -2.30
C ALA A 38 -14.49 13.47 -2.89
N ALA A 39 -13.27 12.93 -2.90
CA ALA A 39 -12.09 13.58 -3.47
C ALA A 39 -12.00 13.47 -5.00
N ASN A 40 -12.66 12.49 -5.64
CA ASN A 40 -12.51 12.25 -7.08
C ASN A 40 -12.88 13.47 -7.94
N GLU A 41 -14.09 14.00 -7.78
CA GLU A 41 -14.57 15.13 -8.60
C GLU A 41 -13.71 16.39 -8.40
N PRO A 42 -13.40 16.83 -7.16
CA PRO A 42 -12.47 17.96 -6.96
C PRO A 42 -11.10 17.76 -7.61
N LEU A 43 -10.54 16.54 -7.58
CA LEU A 43 -9.25 16.24 -8.19
C LEU A 43 -9.30 16.26 -9.72
N GLU A 44 -10.38 15.74 -10.31
CA GLU A 44 -10.63 15.77 -11.75
C GLU A 44 -10.79 17.21 -12.27
N LEU A 45 -11.54 18.04 -11.53
CA LEU A 45 -11.68 19.46 -11.83
C LEU A 45 -10.31 20.17 -11.77
N LYS A 46 -9.51 19.92 -10.72
CA LYS A 46 -8.17 20.52 -10.60
C LYS A 46 -7.22 20.11 -11.72
N ALA A 47 -7.28 18.85 -12.14
CA ALA A 47 -6.52 18.38 -13.29
C ALA A 47 -6.94 19.12 -14.57
N SER A 48 -8.24 19.25 -14.81
CA SER A 48 -8.80 19.92 -15.98
C SER A 48 -8.53 21.44 -16.00
N GLU A 49 -8.71 22.11 -14.86
CA GLU A 49 -8.39 23.53 -14.68
C GLU A 49 -6.93 23.82 -15.02
N SER A 50 -6.01 22.94 -14.60
CA SER A 50 -4.58 23.11 -14.85
C SER A 50 -4.22 23.00 -16.33
N VAL A 51 -4.88 22.10 -17.07
CA VAL A 51 -4.72 21.98 -18.54
C VAL A 51 -5.24 23.23 -19.24
N ILE A 52 -6.40 23.75 -18.83
CA ILE A 52 -6.98 24.97 -19.41
C ILE A 52 -6.09 26.19 -19.13
N ALA A 53 -5.48 26.25 -17.95
CA ALA A 53 -4.57 27.32 -17.55
C ALA A 53 -3.17 27.23 -18.21
N GLY A 54 -2.88 26.18 -19.00
CA GLY A 54 -1.56 25.93 -19.58
C GLY A 54 -0.49 25.54 -18.55
N ALA A 55 -0.92 25.05 -17.38
CA ALA A 55 -0.06 24.63 -16.28
C ALA A 55 0.06 23.08 -16.26
N ASP A 56 0.54 22.51 -17.37
CA ASP A 56 0.50 21.08 -17.65
C ASP A 56 1.14 20.22 -16.53
N GLU A 57 2.22 20.70 -15.91
CA GLU A 57 2.89 20.01 -14.79
C GLU A 57 1.98 19.83 -13.57
N PHE A 58 1.18 20.85 -13.24
CA PHE A 58 0.19 20.76 -12.17
C PHE A 58 -0.98 19.84 -12.57
N GLY A 59 -1.40 19.87 -13.84
CA GLY A 59 -2.42 18.96 -14.36
C GLY A 59 -2.01 17.50 -14.22
N GLN A 60 -0.76 17.17 -14.56
CA GLN A 60 -0.20 15.83 -14.39
C GLN A 60 -0.12 15.42 -12.92
N PHE A 61 0.25 16.34 -12.01
CA PHE A 61 0.25 16.07 -10.58
C PHE A 61 -1.14 15.65 -10.07
N TRP A 62 -2.17 16.43 -10.39
CA TRP A 62 -3.55 16.12 -9.98
C TRP A 62 -4.06 14.83 -10.61
N ALA A 63 -3.74 14.57 -11.88
CA ALA A 63 -4.11 13.34 -12.57
C ALA A 63 -3.47 12.09 -11.92
N ILE A 64 -2.18 12.15 -11.55
CA ILE A 64 -1.51 11.04 -10.84
C ILE A 64 -2.15 10.82 -9.47
N LEU A 65 -2.44 11.89 -8.73
CA LEU A 65 -3.10 11.78 -7.42
C LEU A 65 -4.49 11.14 -7.54
N LEU A 66 -5.26 11.51 -8.57
CA LEU A 66 -6.56 10.90 -8.88
C LEU A 66 -6.42 9.39 -9.12
N ILE A 67 -5.45 8.98 -9.94
CA ILE A 67 -5.17 7.55 -10.19
C ILE A 67 -4.83 6.81 -8.88
N CYS A 68 -4.01 7.42 -8.01
CA CYS A 68 -3.71 6.84 -6.70
C CYS A 68 -4.97 6.66 -5.84
N CYS A 69 -5.85 7.66 -5.80
CA CYS A 69 -7.13 7.58 -5.08
C CYS A 69 -8.03 6.47 -5.64
N GLN A 70 -8.10 6.32 -6.96
CA GLN A 70 -8.89 5.26 -7.61
C GLN A 70 -8.35 3.86 -7.28
N ILE A 71 -7.02 3.66 -7.34
CA ILE A 71 -6.41 2.37 -6.99
C ILE A 71 -6.65 2.03 -5.51
N PHE A 72 -6.49 3.01 -4.61
CA PHE A 72 -6.74 2.81 -3.19
C PHE A 72 -8.22 2.50 -2.91
N THR A 73 -9.13 3.21 -3.56
CA THR A 73 -10.58 2.96 -3.48
C THR A 73 -10.92 1.54 -3.93
N PHE A 74 -10.38 1.10 -5.07
CA PHE A 74 -10.57 -0.25 -5.58
C PHE A 74 -10.12 -1.33 -4.59
N ASN A 75 -8.93 -1.18 -4.01
CA ASN A 75 -8.41 -2.12 -3.01
C ASN A 75 -9.31 -2.19 -1.76
N LEU A 76 -9.77 -1.04 -1.26
CA LEU A 76 -10.66 -0.99 -0.10
C LEU A 76 -12.05 -1.57 -0.40
N ILE A 77 -12.58 -1.38 -1.61
CA ILE A 77 -13.83 -2.04 -2.03
C ILE A 77 -13.67 -3.55 -2.01
N ILE A 78 -12.60 -4.10 -2.59
CA ILE A 78 -12.32 -5.54 -2.53
C ILE A 78 -12.24 -6.02 -1.08
N HIS A 79 -11.53 -5.28 -0.22
CA HIS A 79 -11.45 -5.58 1.20
C HIS A 79 -12.84 -5.66 1.86
N VAL A 80 -13.69 -4.65 1.68
CA VAL A 80 -15.04 -4.62 2.26
C VAL A 80 -15.93 -5.74 1.72
N LEU A 81 -15.84 -6.06 0.42
CA LEU A 81 -16.58 -7.18 -0.18
C LEU A 81 -16.16 -8.52 0.42
N LEU A 82 -14.86 -8.76 0.57
CA LEU A 82 -14.34 -9.97 1.21
C LEU A 82 -14.72 -10.04 2.68
N ARG A 83 -14.74 -8.90 3.39
CA ARG A 83 -15.21 -8.83 4.77
C ARG A 83 -16.70 -9.18 4.87
N GLY A 84 -17.52 -8.70 3.93
CA GLY A 84 -18.92 -9.09 3.82
C GLY A 84 -19.10 -10.59 3.63
N LEU A 85 -18.29 -11.21 2.76
CA LEU A 85 -18.28 -12.67 2.56
C LEU A 85 -17.86 -13.42 3.84
N TRP A 86 -16.87 -12.90 4.56
CA TRP A 86 -16.43 -13.45 5.85
C TRP A 86 -17.53 -13.40 6.91
N ILE A 87 -18.22 -12.26 7.07
CA ILE A 87 -19.36 -12.12 8.00
C ILE A 87 -20.46 -13.12 7.63
N GLY A 88 -20.77 -13.24 6.33
CA GLY A 88 -21.75 -14.21 5.83
C GLY A 88 -21.36 -15.66 6.14
N ALA A 89 -20.08 -16.02 5.97
CA ALA A 89 -19.57 -17.36 6.29
C ALA A 89 -19.67 -17.68 7.80
N ILE A 90 -19.41 -16.71 8.68
CA ILE A 90 -19.62 -16.87 10.12
C ILE A 90 -21.10 -17.07 10.44
N GLY A 91 -21.99 -16.26 9.86
CA GLY A 91 -23.43 -16.39 10.04
C GLY A 91 -23.94 -17.77 9.60
N LEU A 92 -23.46 -18.25 8.45
CA LEU A 92 -23.80 -19.58 7.93
C LEU A 92 -23.29 -20.69 8.86
N ARG A 93 -22.04 -20.60 9.33
CA ARG A 93 -21.48 -21.56 10.30
C ARG A 93 -22.25 -21.57 11.62
N TYR A 94 -22.73 -20.40 12.09
CA TYR A 94 -23.50 -20.31 13.33
C TYR A 94 -24.83 -21.07 13.24
N VAL A 95 -25.52 -21.01 12.09
CA VAL A 95 -26.83 -21.67 11.90
C VAL A 95 -26.69 -23.12 11.43
N SER A 96 -25.77 -23.39 10.51
CA SER A 96 -25.65 -24.69 9.83
C SER A 96 -24.58 -25.61 10.42
N GLY A 97 -23.73 -25.11 11.33
CA GLY A 97 -22.55 -25.85 11.80
C GLY A 97 -21.49 -26.00 10.71
N ASP A 98 -20.58 -26.96 10.88
CA ASP A 98 -19.59 -27.29 9.86
C ASP A 98 -20.18 -28.23 8.78
N ILE A 99 -19.53 -28.30 7.61
CA ILE A 99 -20.02 -29.08 6.47
C ILE A 99 -20.00 -30.58 6.81
N ASN A 100 -21.17 -31.15 7.05
CA ASN A 100 -21.31 -32.60 7.18
C ASN A 100 -21.46 -33.26 5.79
N TYR A 101 -20.35 -33.64 5.19
CA TYR A 101 -20.36 -34.29 3.88
C TYR A 101 -21.11 -35.63 3.87
N SER A 102 -21.29 -36.32 5.00
CA SER A 102 -21.99 -37.61 5.02
C SER A 102 -23.51 -37.45 4.87
N THR A 103 -24.07 -36.28 5.19
CA THR A 103 -25.51 -36.04 5.01
C THR A 103 -25.88 -35.60 3.60
N LEU A 104 -24.90 -35.30 2.75
CA LEU A 104 -25.10 -34.82 1.38
C LEU A 104 -25.31 -35.96 0.37
N ASN A 105 -25.08 -37.22 0.77
CA ASN A 105 -25.24 -38.42 -0.06
C ASN A 105 -24.55 -38.35 -1.44
N TYR A 106 -23.41 -37.66 -1.52
CA TYR A 106 -22.62 -37.58 -2.74
C TYR A 106 -21.78 -38.85 -2.96
N SER A 107 -21.53 -39.18 -4.22
CA SER A 107 -20.62 -40.28 -4.56
C SER A 107 -19.19 -40.01 -4.06
N GLU A 108 -18.43 -41.07 -3.81
CA GLU A 108 -17.10 -41.00 -3.18
C GLU A 108 -16.13 -40.07 -3.91
N LYS A 109 -16.18 -40.06 -5.25
CA LYS A 109 -15.37 -39.17 -6.10
C LYS A 109 -15.69 -37.69 -5.84
N PHE A 110 -16.96 -37.32 -5.69
CA PHE A 110 -17.36 -35.94 -5.39
C PHE A 110 -17.08 -35.59 -3.93
N THR A 111 -17.37 -36.50 -3.00
CA THR A 111 -17.11 -36.28 -1.57
C THR A 111 -15.63 -36.02 -1.29
N SER A 112 -14.73 -36.83 -1.87
CA SER A 112 -13.29 -36.64 -1.73
C SER A 112 -12.79 -35.35 -2.40
N TYR A 113 -13.31 -35.02 -3.59
CA TYR A 113 -12.99 -33.77 -4.27
C TYR A 113 -13.42 -32.53 -3.46
N LEU A 114 -14.66 -32.50 -2.98
CA LEU A 114 -15.22 -31.37 -2.24
C LEU A 114 -14.56 -31.21 -0.86
N LYS A 115 -14.30 -32.29 -0.13
CA LYS A 115 -13.51 -32.24 1.12
C LYS A 115 -12.13 -31.62 0.91
N LYS A 116 -11.49 -31.91 -0.23
CA LYS A 116 -10.16 -31.36 -0.56
C LYS A 116 -10.22 -29.90 -1.03
N LYS A 117 -11.22 -29.54 -1.84
CA LYS A 117 -11.31 -28.22 -2.50
C LYS A 117 -12.06 -27.16 -1.70
N VAL A 118 -13.16 -27.53 -1.05
CA VAL A 118 -14.00 -26.62 -0.25
C VAL A 118 -13.52 -26.62 1.20
N GLY A 119 -13.27 -27.81 1.77
CA GLY A 119 -12.84 -27.94 3.17
C GLY A 119 -13.95 -27.60 4.17
N SER A 120 -13.58 -27.35 5.43
CA SER A 120 -14.53 -26.92 6.48
C SER A 120 -14.84 -25.43 6.41
N PHE A 121 -15.98 -25.03 6.96
CA PHE A 121 -16.31 -23.62 7.18
C PHE A 121 -15.25 -22.93 8.02
N ASP A 122 -14.71 -23.60 9.05
CA ASP A 122 -13.65 -23.09 9.92
C ASP A 122 -12.42 -22.66 9.11
N ARG A 123 -11.96 -23.54 8.21
CA ARG A 123 -10.79 -23.26 7.37
C ARG A 123 -11.07 -22.14 6.38
N TYR A 124 -12.28 -22.12 5.82
CA TYR A 124 -12.70 -21.09 4.89
C TYR A 124 -12.75 -19.72 5.56
N ILE A 125 -13.39 -19.61 6.73
CA ILE A 125 -13.46 -18.40 7.55
C ILE A 125 -12.05 -17.92 7.93
N ALA A 126 -11.18 -18.83 8.38
CA ALA A 126 -9.79 -18.48 8.71
C ALA A 126 -8.99 -17.96 7.51
N SER A 127 -9.23 -18.52 6.32
CA SER A 127 -8.59 -18.06 5.08
C SER A 127 -9.10 -16.68 4.67
N LEU A 128 -10.42 -16.46 4.74
CA LEU A 128 -11.03 -15.16 4.49
C LEU A 128 -10.54 -14.08 5.45
N GLU A 129 -10.40 -14.39 6.76
CA GLU A 129 -9.80 -13.48 7.74
C GLU A 129 -8.41 -13.04 7.29
N ALA A 130 -7.55 -14.00 6.97
CA ALA A 130 -6.19 -13.71 6.53
C ALA A 130 -6.16 -12.85 5.27
N TYR A 131 -7.00 -13.15 4.27
CA TYR A 131 -7.08 -12.33 3.07
C TYR A 131 -7.59 -10.92 3.34
N CYS A 132 -8.60 -10.75 4.19
CA CYS A 132 -9.12 -9.43 4.58
C CYS A 132 -8.01 -8.60 5.23
N SER A 133 -7.35 -9.14 6.27
CA SER A 133 -6.29 -8.42 6.98
C SER A 133 -5.08 -8.12 6.09
N ILE A 134 -4.70 -9.03 5.18
CA ILE A 134 -3.60 -8.80 4.23
C ILE A 134 -3.95 -7.66 3.27
N ILE A 135 -5.16 -7.67 2.67
CA ILE A 135 -5.57 -6.64 1.72
C ILE A 135 -5.72 -5.30 2.43
N PHE A 136 -6.30 -5.28 3.63
CA PHE A 136 -6.38 -4.07 4.45
C PHE A 136 -4.98 -3.48 4.72
N ALA A 137 -4.05 -4.30 5.22
CA ALA A 137 -2.69 -3.87 5.49
C ALA A 137 -1.96 -3.41 4.21
N ALA A 138 -2.10 -4.14 3.11
CA ALA A 138 -1.52 -3.76 1.81
C ALA A 138 -2.10 -2.44 1.29
N SER A 139 -3.39 -2.19 1.52
CA SER A 139 -4.05 -0.93 1.13
C SER A 139 -3.50 0.25 1.94
N PHE A 140 -3.28 0.10 3.24
CA PHE A 140 -2.65 1.13 4.06
C PHE A 140 -1.18 1.35 3.72
N LEU A 141 -0.46 0.28 3.38
CA LEU A 141 0.93 0.36 2.94
C LEU A 141 1.08 1.17 1.64
N MET A 142 0.07 1.13 0.75
CA MET A 142 0.03 1.95 -0.47
C MET A 142 0.09 3.46 -0.18
N ILE A 143 -0.44 3.94 0.95
CA ILE A 143 -0.36 5.36 1.33
C ILE A 143 1.11 5.79 1.43
N PHE A 144 1.95 4.98 2.08
CA PHE A 144 3.38 5.27 2.20
C PHE A 144 4.08 5.23 0.84
N TYR A 145 3.63 4.38 -0.09
CA TYR A 145 4.18 4.35 -1.45
C TYR A 145 3.86 5.63 -2.22
N VAL A 146 2.62 6.12 -2.11
CA VAL A 146 2.19 7.38 -2.74
C VAL A 146 2.97 8.56 -2.15
N ILE A 147 3.08 8.65 -0.82
CA ILE A 147 3.88 9.68 -0.14
C ILE A 147 5.34 9.62 -0.59
N GLY A 148 5.93 8.42 -0.64
CA GLY A 148 7.31 8.23 -1.06
C GLY A 148 7.53 8.65 -2.52
N PHE A 149 6.62 8.31 -3.42
CA PHE A 149 6.65 8.75 -4.81
C PHE A 149 6.63 10.28 -4.93
N PHE A 150 5.66 10.95 -4.29
CA PHE A 150 5.57 12.40 -4.35
C PHE A 150 6.75 13.10 -3.67
N THR A 151 7.26 12.57 -2.56
CA THR A 151 8.43 13.15 -1.88
C THR A 151 9.68 13.10 -2.75
N VAL A 152 9.89 11.98 -3.47
CA VAL A 152 10.99 11.87 -4.44
C VAL A 152 10.80 12.85 -5.60
N THR A 153 9.59 12.95 -6.16
CA THR A 153 9.28 13.90 -7.26
C THR A 153 9.48 15.35 -6.83
N ILE A 154 8.99 15.74 -5.66
CA ILE A 154 9.20 17.09 -5.10
C ILE A 154 10.69 17.34 -4.88
N SER A 155 11.46 16.34 -4.43
CA SER A 155 12.92 16.47 -4.28
C SER A 155 13.61 16.79 -5.61
N PHE A 156 13.18 16.20 -6.73
CA PHE A 156 13.70 16.58 -8.06
C PHE A 156 13.44 18.04 -8.38
N VAL A 157 12.20 18.51 -8.18
CA VAL A 157 11.80 19.89 -8.46
C VAL A 157 12.59 20.87 -7.59
N LEU A 158 12.73 20.58 -6.31
CA LEU A 158 13.50 21.41 -5.37
C LEU A 158 14.99 21.48 -5.75
N ILE A 159 15.59 20.37 -6.20
CA ILE A 159 16.97 20.36 -6.69
C ILE A 159 17.11 21.31 -7.88
N ILE A 160 16.23 21.23 -8.89
CA ILE A 160 16.24 22.11 -10.07
C ILE A 160 16.13 23.58 -9.64
N GLN A 161 15.07 23.92 -8.91
CA GLN A 161 14.78 25.29 -8.50
C GLN A 161 15.89 25.89 -7.63
N SER A 162 16.50 25.08 -6.74
CA SER A 162 17.59 25.54 -5.89
C SER A 162 18.83 25.98 -6.68
N PHE A 163 19.15 25.28 -7.77
CA PHE A 163 20.29 25.64 -8.62
C PHE A 163 19.95 26.78 -9.59
N GLU A 164 18.70 26.88 -10.06
CA GLU A 164 18.25 28.00 -10.90
C GLU A 164 18.29 29.34 -10.15
N LEU A 165 18.20 29.33 -8.82
CA LEU A 165 18.35 30.53 -7.98
C LEU A 165 19.78 31.11 -8.00
N LEU A 166 20.79 30.35 -8.44
CA LEU A 166 22.19 30.79 -8.52
C LEU A 166 22.41 31.73 -9.73
N THR A 167 21.69 32.83 -9.78
CA THR A 167 21.66 33.79 -10.91
C THR A 167 23.00 34.47 -11.20
N PHE A 168 23.96 34.39 -10.27
CA PHE A 168 25.32 34.90 -10.46
C PHE A 168 26.18 34.02 -11.38
N LEU A 169 25.78 32.78 -11.64
CA LEU A 169 26.47 31.86 -12.57
C LEU A 169 25.92 31.98 -13.99
N PRO A 170 26.76 31.74 -15.02
CA PRO A 170 26.26 31.69 -16.39
C PRO A 170 25.34 30.48 -16.58
N LYS A 171 24.28 30.64 -17.40
CA LYS A 171 23.24 29.61 -17.60
C LYS A 171 23.78 28.23 -18.00
N TRP A 172 24.85 28.19 -18.79
CA TRP A 172 25.47 26.91 -19.19
C TRP A 172 26.06 26.16 -17.99
N ALA A 173 26.67 26.87 -17.04
CA ALA A 173 27.23 26.27 -15.82
C ALA A 173 26.13 25.75 -14.90
N ILE A 174 25.04 26.52 -14.71
CA ILE A 174 23.85 26.08 -13.95
C ILE A 174 23.30 24.79 -14.55
N ARG A 175 23.10 24.75 -15.87
CA ARG A 175 22.60 23.57 -16.57
C ARG A 175 23.50 22.34 -16.37
N THR A 176 24.82 22.53 -16.46
CA THR A 176 25.78 21.43 -16.21
C THR A 176 25.65 20.91 -14.78
N ILE A 177 25.59 21.80 -13.79
CA ILE A 177 25.43 21.43 -12.38
C ILE A 177 24.13 20.63 -12.17
N ILE A 178 23.00 21.15 -12.67
CA ILE A 178 21.69 20.46 -12.56
C ILE A 178 21.77 19.05 -13.13
N ILE A 179 22.33 18.88 -14.34
CA ILE A 179 22.47 17.56 -14.98
C ILE A 179 23.34 16.62 -14.13
N THR A 180 24.45 17.13 -13.57
CA THR A 180 25.35 16.35 -12.72
C THR A 180 24.67 15.83 -11.45
N PHE A 181 23.70 16.55 -10.88
CA PHE A 181 22.97 16.10 -9.69
C PHE A 181 21.72 15.26 -10.01
N ILE A 182 20.96 15.62 -11.06
CA ILE A 182 19.71 14.93 -11.42
C ILE A 182 19.97 13.50 -11.89
N ILE A 183 20.96 13.28 -12.77
CA ILE A 183 21.18 11.96 -13.36
C ILE A 183 21.49 10.91 -12.27
N PRO A 184 22.46 11.12 -11.35
CA PRO A 184 22.72 10.17 -10.28
C PRO A 184 21.53 9.98 -9.34
N PHE A 185 20.78 11.05 -9.03
CA PHE A 185 19.60 10.97 -8.17
C PHE A 185 18.49 10.14 -8.83
N PHE A 186 18.28 10.27 -10.15
CA PHE A 186 17.35 9.48 -10.95
C PHE A 186 17.75 8.01 -11.07
N ILE A 187 19.03 7.73 -11.33
CA ILE A 187 19.53 6.35 -11.33
C ILE A 187 19.33 5.73 -9.95
N SER A 188 19.60 6.49 -8.89
CA SER A 188 19.41 6.05 -7.51
C SER A 188 17.95 5.76 -7.18
N SER A 189 17.01 6.61 -7.61
CA SER A 189 15.58 6.41 -7.39
C SER A 189 15.05 5.17 -8.10
N ILE A 190 15.47 4.94 -9.36
CA ILE A 190 15.15 3.70 -10.10
C ILE A 190 15.71 2.48 -9.39
N LEU A 191 16.96 2.53 -8.94
CA LEU A 191 17.60 1.40 -8.27
C LEU A 191 16.88 1.06 -6.97
N VAL A 192 16.47 2.06 -6.18
CA VAL A 192 15.65 1.86 -4.98
C VAL A 192 14.28 1.28 -5.32
N PHE A 193 13.64 1.75 -6.39
CA PHE A 193 12.35 1.22 -6.85
C PHE A 193 12.46 -0.26 -7.27
N ILE A 194 13.52 -0.64 -7.98
CA ILE A 194 13.78 -2.03 -8.36
C ILE A 194 14.04 -2.90 -7.13
N ASP A 195 14.84 -2.43 -6.16
CA ASP A 195 15.06 -3.16 -4.90
C ASP A 195 13.75 -3.37 -4.14
N PHE A 196 12.91 -2.34 -4.11
CA PHE A 196 11.60 -2.38 -3.48
C PHE A 196 10.67 -3.42 -4.14
N LEU A 197 10.54 -3.40 -5.47
CA LEU A 197 9.77 -4.43 -6.20
C LEU A 197 10.34 -5.84 -5.99
N GLY A 198 11.67 -5.96 -5.92
CA GLY A 198 12.39 -7.20 -5.64
C GLY A 198 12.39 -7.65 -4.18
N GLN A 199 11.62 -6.99 -3.30
CA GLN A 199 11.55 -7.26 -1.86
C GLN A 199 12.94 -7.28 -1.20
N GLY A 200 13.77 -6.28 -1.50
CA GLY A 200 15.10 -6.11 -0.91
C GLY A 200 16.18 -6.97 -1.54
N PHE A 201 16.08 -7.33 -2.83
CA PHE A 201 17.05 -8.19 -3.50
C PHE A 201 18.50 -7.67 -3.41
N LEU A 202 18.73 -6.37 -3.55
CA LEU A 202 20.06 -5.76 -3.51
C LEU A 202 20.65 -5.74 -2.10
N LYS A 203 19.81 -5.84 -1.06
CA LYS A 203 20.22 -5.93 0.35
C LYS A 203 20.73 -7.32 0.74
N LYS A 204 20.42 -8.36 -0.04
CA LYS A 204 20.71 -9.77 0.33
C LYS A 204 22.17 -10.19 0.13
N LYS A 205 22.88 -9.62 -0.85
CA LYS A 205 24.29 -9.99 -1.14
C LYS A 205 25.26 -8.97 -0.54
N LYS A 206 26.35 -9.45 0.07
CA LYS A 206 27.34 -8.61 0.78
C LYS A 206 27.91 -7.49 -0.08
N TRP A 207 28.31 -7.80 -1.32
CA TRP A 207 28.91 -6.80 -2.22
C TRP A 207 27.90 -5.75 -2.71
N THR A 208 26.70 -6.17 -3.14
CA THR A 208 25.65 -5.24 -3.59
C THR A 208 25.14 -4.37 -2.44
N SER A 209 25.03 -4.93 -1.24
CA SER A 209 24.60 -4.21 -0.04
C SER A 209 25.57 -3.08 0.33
N THR A 210 26.89 -3.32 0.27
CA THR A 210 27.88 -2.26 0.58
C THR A 210 27.76 -1.06 -0.35
N LEU A 211 27.62 -1.28 -1.66
CA LEU A 211 27.48 -0.19 -2.64
C LEU A 211 26.09 0.49 -2.55
N TYR A 212 25.05 -0.30 -2.32
CA TYR A 212 23.67 0.20 -2.27
C TYR A 212 23.33 0.93 -0.97
N PHE A 213 24.01 0.62 0.13
CA PHE A 213 23.63 1.12 1.46
C PHE A 213 23.57 2.66 1.56
N PRO A 214 24.53 3.45 1.05
CA PRO A 214 24.43 4.92 1.10
C PRO A 214 23.21 5.45 0.35
N ILE A 215 22.90 4.85 -0.81
CA ILE A 215 21.72 5.19 -1.61
C ILE A 215 20.46 4.87 -0.81
N TYR A 216 20.36 3.65 -0.28
CA TYR A 216 19.23 3.23 0.55
C TYR A 216 19.06 4.11 1.79
N TRP A 217 20.15 4.53 2.44
CA TRP A 217 20.08 5.37 3.64
C TRP A 217 19.42 6.73 3.36
N VAL A 218 19.79 7.41 2.26
CA VAL A 218 19.16 8.66 1.83
C VAL A 218 17.69 8.42 1.46
N PHE A 219 17.44 7.46 0.58
CA PHE A 219 16.09 7.20 0.08
C PHE A 219 15.18 6.64 1.16
N SER A 220 15.69 5.96 2.18
CA SER A 220 14.88 5.49 3.31
C SER A 220 14.24 6.64 4.08
N LYS A 221 14.94 7.77 4.18
CA LYS A 221 14.39 8.98 4.79
C LYS A 221 13.41 9.69 3.85
N LEU A 222 13.75 9.78 2.55
CA LEU A 222 12.88 10.41 1.56
C LEU A 222 11.57 9.66 1.35
N THR A 223 11.59 8.33 1.32
CA THR A 223 10.42 7.50 1.07
C THR A 223 9.72 7.02 2.34
N LEU A 224 10.22 7.42 3.52
CA LEU A 224 9.75 6.98 4.83
C LEU A 224 9.78 5.45 5.03
N SER A 225 10.57 4.71 4.25
CA SER A 225 10.60 3.23 4.28
C SER A 225 11.24 2.62 5.53
N PHE A 226 11.57 3.42 6.54
CA PHE A 226 11.96 2.94 7.87
C PHE A 226 10.76 2.74 8.81
N LEU A 227 9.59 3.32 8.47
CA LEU A 227 8.31 3.08 9.13
C LEU A 227 7.73 1.75 8.67
#